data_AF-A0A444VKI3-F1
#
_entry.id   AF-A0A444VKI3-F1
#
_cell.length_a   1.000
_cell.length_b   1.000
_cell.length_c   1.000
_cell.angle_alpha   90.00
_cell.angle_beta   90.00
_cell.angle_gamma   90.00
#
_symmetry.space_group_name_H-M   'P 1'
#
loop_
_entity.id
_entity.type
_entity.pdbx_description
1 polymer ?
#
loop_
_entity_poly.entity_id
_entity_poly.type
_entity_poly.pdbx_seq_one_letter_code
_entity_poly.pdbx_strand_id
1 'polypeptide(L)'
;MLDAVKSFKANRDLLKKRKLKSKGDVYGSEVKTQLNLKKSTPLDMLRIRRKIAQGKRKEKNATFLAIFIMISMGIVIYYLFF
;
A
#
# COMPACT_ATOMS: atom_id res chain seq x y z
N MET A 1 10.70 33.75 -27.34
CA MET A 1 9.73 33.22 -26.34
C MET A 1 8.58 32.45 -26.98
N LEU A 2 7.95 32.98 -28.04
CA LEU A 2 6.82 32.31 -28.72
C LEU A 2 7.12 30.92 -29.27
N ASP A 3 8.33 30.69 -29.80
CA ASP A 3 8.69 29.38 -30.37
C ASP A 3 8.92 28.30 -29.31
N ALA A 4 9.48 28.66 -28.15
CA ALA A 4 9.65 27.73 -27.04
C ALA A 4 8.30 27.20 -26.53
N VAL A 5 7.27 28.06 -26.50
CA VAL A 5 5.90 27.69 -26.12
C VAL A 5 5.28 26.75 -27.17
N LYS A 6 5.51 27.01 -28.46
CA LYS A 6 5.05 26.14 -29.56
C LYS A 6 5.72 24.76 -29.49
N SER A 7 7.03 24.71 -29.28
CA SER A 7 7.79 23.46 -29.12
C SER A 7 7.32 22.67 -27.90
N PHE A 8 7.05 23.33 -26.78
CA PHE A 8 6.51 22.68 -25.58
C PHE A 8 5.13 22.06 -25.83
N LYS A 9 4.24 22.80 -26.50
CA LYS A 9 2.90 22.30 -26.84
C LYS A 9 2.96 21.12 -27.81
N ALA A 10 3.80 21.19 -28.84
CA ALA A 10 4.04 20.10 -29.78
C ALA A 10 4.58 18.84 -29.09
N ASN A 11 5.56 18.99 -28.21
CA ASN A 11 6.12 17.87 -27.43
C ASN A 11 5.08 17.24 -26.50
N ARG A 12 4.23 18.05 -25.87
CA ARG A 12 3.13 17.56 -25.03
C ARG A 12 2.09 16.78 -25.84
N ASP A 13 1.77 17.24 -27.04
CA ASP A 13 0.81 16.57 -27.92
C ASP A 13 1.37 15.25 -28.48
N LEU A 14 2.69 15.15 -28.70
CA LEU A 14 3.37 13.89 -29.03
C LEU A 14 3.29 12.87 -27.88
N LEU A 15 3.43 13.32 -26.63
CA LEU A 15 3.25 12.45 -25.45
C LEU A 15 1.80 11.96 -25.31
N LYS A 16 0.80 12.80 -25.61
CA LYS A 16 -0.62 12.41 -25.59
C LYS A 16 -0.98 11.40 -26.69
N LYS A 17 -0.33 11.50 -27.86
CA LYS A 17 -0.53 10.56 -28.98
C LYS A 17 0.16 9.21 -28.76
N ARG A 18 1.00 9.08 -27.73
CA ARG A 18 1.64 7.81 -27.37
C ARG A 18 0.58 6.89 -26.76
N LYS A 19 0.03 5.98 -27.57
CA LYS A 19 -0.77 4.86 -27.06
C LYS A 19 0.09 4.10 -26.03
N LEU A 20 -0.35 4.05 -24.78
CA LEU A 20 0.30 3.24 -23.75
C LEU A 20 0.23 1.79 -24.22
N LYS A 21 1.34 1.26 -24.73
CA LYS A 21 1.42 -0.14 -25.13
C LYS A 21 1.17 -0.98 -23.89
N SER A 22 0.17 -1.85 -23.96
CA SER A 22 -0.06 -2.84 -22.92
C SER A 22 1.12 -3.83 -22.91
N LYS A 23 1.33 -4.55 -21.81
CA LYS A 23 2.39 -5.57 -21.75
C LYS A 23 2.23 -6.62 -22.87
N GLY A 24 1.00 -6.91 -23.30
CA GLY A 24 0.72 -7.79 -24.44
C GLY A 24 1.24 -7.25 -25.77
N ASP A 25 1.18 -5.93 -26.00
CA ASP A 25 1.66 -5.28 -27.22
C ASP A 25 3.19 -5.26 -27.34
N VAL A 26 3.91 -5.45 -26.23
CA VAL A 26 5.38 -5.44 -26.17
C VAL A 26 5.95 -6.85 -26.21
N TYR A 27 5.31 -7.78 -25.50
CA TYR A 27 5.80 -9.16 -25.33
C TYR A 27 5.01 -10.20 -26.15
N GLY A 28 4.13 -9.73 -27.05
CA GLY A 28 3.42 -10.56 -28.04
C GLY A 28 2.45 -11.58 -27.46
N SER A 29 2.16 -11.54 -26.15
CA SER A 29 1.36 -12.57 -25.48
C SER A 29 0.73 -12.04 -24.18
N GLU A 30 -0.54 -12.38 -23.96
CA GLU A 30 -1.20 -12.27 -22.64
C GLU A 30 -0.68 -13.39 -21.72
N VAL A 31 0.63 -13.40 -21.43
CA VAL A 31 1.17 -14.35 -20.46
C VAL A 31 0.72 -13.88 -19.09
N LYS A 32 -0.45 -14.35 -18.66
CA LYS A 32 -0.81 -14.37 -17.25
C LYS A 32 0.30 -15.12 -16.54
N THR A 33 1.11 -14.41 -15.76
CA THR A 33 2.14 -15.03 -14.94
C THR A 33 1.46 -16.04 -14.02
N GLN A 34 1.56 -17.33 -14.34
CA GLN A 34 1.05 -18.37 -13.47
C GLN A 34 2.00 -18.45 -12.28
N LEU A 35 1.55 -17.91 -11.15
CA LEU A 35 2.31 -17.91 -9.91
C LEU A 35 2.27 -19.33 -9.33
N ASN A 36 3.27 -20.14 -9.70
CA ASN A 36 3.42 -21.49 -9.15
C ASN A 36 4.01 -21.38 -7.74
N LEU A 37 3.16 -21.17 -6.75
CA LEU A 37 3.56 -21.10 -5.36
C LEU A 37 3.90 -22.50 -4.84
N LYS A 38 5.04 -22.62 -4.16
CA LYS A 38 5.43 -23.84 -3.46
C LYS A 38 4.33 -24.22 -2.45
N LYS A 39 3.90 -25.48 -2.45
CA LYS A 39 3.00 -26.02 -1.41
C LYS A 39 3.68 -25.86 -0.05
N SER A 40 3.02 -25.15 0.87
CA SER A 40 3.54 -24.92 2.22
C SER A 40 3.63 -26.22 3.00
N THR A 41 4.76 -26.47 3.65
CA THR A 41 4.88 -27.61 4.57
C THR A 41 4.16 -27.32 5.89
N PRO A 42 3.79 -28.35 6.69
CA PRO A 42 3.20 -28.14 8.02
C PRO A 42 4.07 -27.27 8.94
N LEU A 43 5.40 -27.40 8.81
CA LEU A 43 6.38 -26.59 9.56
C LEU A 43 6.35 -25.12 9.14
N ASP A 44 6.20 -24.83 7.85
CA ASP A 44 6.08 -23.46 7.35
C ASP A 44 4.79 -22.80 7.86
N MET A 45 3.69 -23.56 7.85
CA MET A 45 2.40 -23.11 8.38
C MET A 45 2.49 -22.77 9.88
N LEU A 46 3.19 -23.60 10.66
CA LEU A 46 3.43 -23.34 12.09
C LEU A 46 4.26 -22.08 12.32
N ARG A 47 5.30 -21.84 11.52
CA ARG A 47 6.11 -20.61 11.59
C ARG A 47 5.27 -19.36 11.28
N ILE A 48 4.42 -19.43 10.26
CA ILE A 48 3.52 -18.33 9.90
C ILE A 48 2.53 -18.05 11.03
N ARG A 49 1.90 -19.09 11.60
CA ARG A 49 0.97 -18.94 12.74
C ARG A 49 1.64 -18.29 13.95
N ARG A 50 2.89 -18.68 14.26
CA ARG A 50 3.67 -18.05 15.34
C ARG A 50 3.94 -16.58 15.07
N LYS A 51 4.34 -16.22 13.84
CA LYS A 51 4.54 -14.81 13.45
C LYS A 51 3.25 -13.98 13.57
N ILE A 52 2.12 -14.53 13.12
CA ILE A 52 0.80 -13.89 13.27
C ILE A 52 0.46 -13.68 14.75
N ALA A 53 0.64 -14.70 15.58
CA ALA A 53 0.38 -14.61 17.02
C ALA A 53 1.26 -13.57 17.71
N GLN A 54 2.53 -13.46 17.32
CA GLN A 54 3.45 -12.44 17.83
C GLN A 54 3.04 -11.02 17.41
N GLY A 55 2.64 -10.83 16.14
CA GLY A 55 2.11 -9.56 15.64
C GLY A 55 0.86 -9.12 16.42
N LYS A 56 -0.09 -10.04 16.60
CA LYS A 56 -1.35 -9.78 17.32
C LYS A 56 -1.14 -9.39 18.78
N ARG A 57 -0.09 -9.88 19.44
CA ARG A 57 0.25 -9.47 20.82
C ARG A 57 0.74 -8.02 20.89
N LYS A 58 1.60 -7.61 19.95
CA LYS A 58 2.07 -6.22 19.87
C LYS A 58 0.93 -5.26 19.58
N GLU A 59 0.05 -5.64 18.67
CA GLU A 59 -1.13 -4.86 18.31
C GLU A 59 -2.08 -4.69 19.50
N LYS A 60 -2.38 -5.76 20.24
CA LYS A 60 -3.20 -5.67 21.47
C LYS A 60 -2.64 -4.67 22.48
N ASN A 61 -1.35 -4.69 22.74
CA ASN A 61 -0.73 -3.76 23.69
C ASN A 61 -0.85 -2.30 23.21
N ALA A 62 -0.67 -2.07 21.91
CA ALA A 62 -0.86 -0.74 21.31
C ALA A 62 -2.33 -0.28 21.40
N THR A 63 -3.29 -1.17 21.15
CA THR A 63 -4.72 -0.87 21.29
C THR A 63 -5.09 -0.52 22.73
N PHE A 64 -4.60 -1.28 23.72
CA PHE A 64 -4.82 -0.98 25.13
C PHE A 64 -4.25 0.39 25.53
N LEU A 65 -3.03 0.71 25.08
CA LEU A 65 -2.42 2.01 25.33
C LEU A 65 -3.24 3.15 24.70
N ALA A 66 -3.73 2.97 23.47
CA ALA A 66 -4.54 3.96 22.79
C ALA A 66 -5.86 4.25 23.53
N ILE A 67 -6.54 3.20 24.02
CA ILE A 67 -7.76 3.33 24.83
C ILE A 67 -7.45 4.09 26.14
N PHE A 68 -6.35 3.75 26.81
CA PHE A 68 -5.95 4.42 28.05
C PHE A 68 -5.70 5.92 27.82
N ILE A 69 -4.97 6.27 26.76
CA ILE A 69 -4.72 7.68 26.41
C ILE A 69 -6.03 8.41 26.12
N MET A 70 -6.92 7.81 25.35
CA MET A 70 -8.23 8.41 25.02
C MET A 70 -9.06 8.70 26.27
N ILE A 71 -9.15 7.75 27.21
CA ILE A 71 -9.85 7.94 28.49
C ILE A 71 -9.17 9.05 29.30
N SER A 72 -7.84 9.03 29.41
CA SER A 72 -7.09 10.04 30.17
C SER A 72 -7.30 11.46 29.62
N MET A 73 -7.32 11.63 28.29
CA MET A 73 -7.61 12.92 27.68
C MET A 73 -9.05 13.36 27.94
N GLY A 74 -10.02 12.44 27.89
CA GLY A 74 -11.41 12.73 28.23
C GLY A 74 -11.56 13.27 29.66
N ILE A 75 -10.84 12.68 30.62
CA ILE A 75 -10.83 13.13 32.02
C ILE A 75 -10.22 14.52 32.14
N VAL A 76 -9.08 14.78 31.47
CA VAL A 76 -8.43 16.09 31.49
C VAL A 76 -9.33 17.18 30.92
N ILE A 77 -10.01 16.89 29.80
CA ILE A 77 -10.97 17.82 29.19
C ILE A 77 -12.15 18.07 30.14
N TYR A 78 -12.67 17.02 30.78
CA TYR A 78 -13.76 17.17 31.75
C TYR A 78 -13.38 18.17 32.86
N TYR A 79 -12.22 18.01 33.50
CA TYR A 79 -11.74 18.92 34.55
C TYR A 79 -11.38 20.33 34.07
N LEU A 80 -11.11 20.53 32.78
CA LEU A 80 -10.79 21.84 32.22
C LEU A 80 -12.04 22.67 31.89
N PHE A 81 -13.15 22.00 31.56
CA PHE A 81 -14.37 22.64 31.07
C PHE A 81 -15.56 22.55 32.03
N PHE A 82 -15.48 21.69 33.05
CA PHE A 82 -16.46 21.55 34.14
C PHE A 82 -15.76 21.66 35.49
#